data_AF-A0A7M3MHP4-F1
#
_entry.id   AF-A0A7M3MHP4-F1
#
_cell.length_a   1.000
_cell.length_b   1.000
_cell.length_c   1.000
_cell.angle_alpha   90.00
_cell.angle_beta   90.00
_cell.angle_gamma   90.00
#
_symmetry.space_group_name_H-M   'P 1'
#
loop_
_entity.id
_entity.type
_entity.pdbx_description
1 polymer ?
#
loop_
_entity_poly.entity_id
_entity_poly.type
_entity_poly.pdbx_seq_one_letter_code
_entity_poly.pdbx_strand_id
1 'polypeptide(L)'
;MVRVRFVIIAALLCVTCAGLLIACAPQQPMTISDFRFRCRFAEDQRLTYSDTIAGCDMQTQARLCDEYTTNLQTKHPNRASCIQGCRDVLARNSALTMFSSCFHFATRSRTICEQYCRQHYP
;
A
#
# COMPACT_ATOMS: atom_id res chain seq x y z
N MET A 1 2.79 -27.62 52.24
CA MET A 1 2.73 -26.35 51.46
C MET A 1 3.10 -26.59 49.99
N VAL A 2 2.35 -27.39 49.23
CA VAL A 2 2.70 -27.75 47.83
C VAL A 2 1.53 -27.55 46.84
N ARG A 3 0.28 -27.53 47.33
CA ARG A 3 -0.93 -27.45 46.47
C ARG A 3 -1.21 -26.08 45.85
N VAL A 4 -0.71 -25.00 46.44
CA VAL A 4 -1.00 -23.61 45.98
C VAL A 4 -0.21 -23.24 44.71
N ARG A 5 0.96 -23.86 44.49
CA ARG A 5 1.85 -23.54 43.37
C ARG A 5 1.38 -24.08 42.01
N PHE A 6 0.60 -25.16 42.01
CA PHE A 6 0.11 -25.78 40.76
C PHE A 6 -1.06 -25.04 40.12
N VAL A 7 -1.87 -24.32 40.91
CA VAL A 7 -3.03 -23.57 40.41
C VAL A 7 -2.60 -22.34 39.59
N ILE A 8 -1.48 -21.72 39.98
CA ILE A 8 -0.96 -20.50 39.33
C ILE A 8 -0.43 -20.81 37.92
N ILE A 9 0.18 -21.98 37.72
CA ILE A 9 0.76 -22.38 36.42
C ILE A 9 -0.33 -22.71 35.40
N ALA A 10 -1.43 -23.34 35.82
CA ALA A 10 -2.56 -23.65 34.94
C ALA A 10 -3.33 -22.38 34.49
N ALA A 11 -3.42 -21.36 35.35
CA ALA A 11 -4.08 -20.10 35.00
C ALA A 11 -3.31 -19.27 33.96
N LEU A 12 -1.97 -19.36 33.95
CA LEU A 12 -1.11 -18.64 33.00
C LEU A 12 -1.16 -19.21 31.57
N LEU A 13 -1.43 -20.50 31.41
CA LEU A 13 -1.55 -21.14 30.10
C LEU A 13 -2.86 -20.79 29.37
N CYS A 14 -3.95 -20.51 30.08
CA CYS A 14 -5.22 -20.10 29.45
C CYS A 14 -5.19 -18.67 28.87
N VAL A 15 -4.33 -17.78 29.39
CA VAL A 15 -4.25 -16.38 28.93
C VAL A 15 -3.46 -16.27 27.61
N THR A 16 -2.57 -17.21 27.30
CA THR A 16 -1.76 -17.17 26.06
C THR A 16 -2.50 -17.67 24.82
N CYS A 17 -3.56 -18.47 24.97
CA CYS A 17 -4.39 -18.92 23.84
C CYS A 17 -5.41 -17.88 23.35
N ALA A 18 -5.75 -16.87 24.16
CA ALA A 18 -6.71 -15.82 23.78
C ALA A 18 -6.10 -14.73 22.87
N GLY A 19 -4.77 -14.65 22.77
CA GLY A 19 -4.07 -13.63 21.97
C GLY A 19 -3.98 -13.92 20.46
N LEU A 20 -4.27 -15.15 20.03
CA LEU A 20 -4.11 -15.57 18.62
C LEU A 20 -5.33 -15.26 17.74
N LEU A 21 -6.46 -14.82 18.30
CA LEU A 21 -7.69 -14.53 17.55
C LEU A 21 -7.83 -13.06 17.11
N ILE A 22 -6.88 -12.18 17.46
CA ILE A 22 -6.93 -10.75 17.08
C ILE A 22 -6.43 -10.52 15.64
N ALA A 23 -5.89 -11.53 14.95
CA ALA A 23 -5.26 -11.38 13.64
C ALA A 23 -6.22 -11.42 12.42
N CYS A 24 -7.53 -11.59 12.60
CA CYS A 24 -8.51 -11.65 11.51
C CYS A 24 -9.50 -10.48 11.53
N ALA A 25 -9.07 -9.28 11.91
CA ALA A 25 -9.87 -8.09 11.59
C ALA A 25 -9.94 -7.97 10.05
N PRO A 26 -11.15 -7.91 9.44
CA PRO A 26 -11.27 -7.70 8.01
C PRO A 26 -10.58 -6.39 7.67
N GLN A 27 -9.49 -6.45 6.90
CA GLN A 27 -8.84 -5.24 6.40
C GLN A 27 -9.88 -4.46 5.61
N GLN A 28 -10.17 -3.24 6.06
CA GLN A 28 -11.09 -2.37 5.35
C GLN A 28 -10.56 -2.18 3.92
N PRO A 29 -11.41 -2.36 2.89
CA PRO A 29 -10.99 -2.15 1.51
C PRO A 29 -10.55 -0.70 1.35
N MET A 30 -9.38 -0.51 0.74
CA MET A 30 -8.79 0.80 0.49
C MET A 30 -9.72 1.63 -0.38
N THR A 31 -10.18 2.77 0.10
CA THR A 31 -10.96 3.70 -0.73
C THR A 31 -10.05 4.44 -1.73
N ILE A 32 -10.65 5.11 -2.72
CA ILE A 32 -9.88 5.98 -3.63
C ILE A 32 -9.23 7.14 -2.85
N SER A 33 -9.89 7.66 -1.81
CA SER A 33 -9.29 8.67 -0.92
C SER A 33 -8.08 8.11 -0.17
N ASP A 34 -8.13 6.86 0.31
CA ASP A 34 -7.00 6.22 0.96
C ASP A 34 -5.85 6.02 -0.02
N PHE A 35 -6.14 5.62 -1.27
CA PHE A 35 -5.15 5.56 -2.32
C PHE A 35 -4.49 6.93 -2.55
N ARG A 36 -5.26 8.00 -2.72
CA ARG A 36 -4.74 9.36 -2.96
C ARG A 36 -3.88 9.84 -1.80
N PHE A 37 -4.33 9.63 -0.58
CA PHE A 37 -3.56 9.95 0.62
C PHE A 37 -2.26 9.15 0.66
N ARG A 38 -2.32 7.83 0.50
CA ARG A 38 -1.14 6.96 0.50
C ARG A 38 -0.21 7.19 -0.67
N CYS A 39 -0.69 7.73 -1.80
CA CYS A 39 0.15 8.08 -2.94
C CYS A 39 0.92 9.39 -2.68
N ARG A 40 0.26 10.41 -2.11
CA ARG A 40 0.85 11.74 -1.85
C ARG A 40 1.69 11.79 -0.57
N PHE A 41 1.24 11.11 0.46
CA PHE A 41 1.82 11.08 1.80
C PHE A 41 2.32 9.69 2.14
N ALA A 42 2.73 8.96 1.11
CA ALA A 42 3.44 7.72 1.27
C ALA A 42 4.69 8.03 2.11
N GLU A 43 4.60 7.93 3.44
CA GLU A 43 5.71 8.17 4.35
C GLU A 43 6.83 7.24 3.91
N ASP A 44 7.87 7.81 3.34
CA ASP A 44 9.15 7.18 3.39
C ASP A 44 9.88 7.86 4.54
N GLN A 45 9.92 7.20 5.70
CA GLN A 45 10.94 7.50 6.72
C GLN A 45 12.35 7.35 6.13
N ARG A 46 12.47 6.76 4.94
CA ARG A 46 13.60 6.83 4.05
C ARG A 46 13.21 7.56 2.77
N LEU A 47 12.86 8.84 2.86
CA LEU A 47 13.12 9.73 1.72
C LEU A 47 14.63 9.68 1.52
N THR A 48 15.08 8.65 0.82
CA THR A 48 16.45 8.52 0.38
C THR A 48 16.70 9.81 -0.35
N TYR A 49 17.71 10.54 0.12
CA TYR A 49 18.23 11.81 -0.40
C TYR A 49 18.19 11.92 -1.96
N SER A 50 18.18 10.77 -2.66
CA SER A 50 17.81 10.56 -4.08
C SER A 50 16.55 11.27 -4.59
N ASP A 51 15.40 11.13 -3.94
CA ASP A 51 14.11 11.54 -4.55
C ASP A 51 13.86 13.05 -4.48
N THR A 52 14.44 13.73 -3.48
CA THR A 52 14.39 15.19 -3.32
C THR A 52 15.42 15.94 -4.18
N ILE A 53 16.45 15.27 -4.71
CA ILE A 53 17.59 15.93 -5.36
C ILE A 53 17.59 15.78 -6.89
N ALA A 54 16.85 14.81 -7.43
CA ALA A 54 16.95 14.48 -8.86
C ALA A 54 15.80 14.98 -9.76
N GLY A 55 14.82 15.73 -9.26
CA GLY A 55 13.78 16.35 -10.10
C GLY A 55 12.42 15.65 -10.12
N CYS A 56 12.12 14.82 -9.11
CA CYS A 56 10.75 14.39 -8.86
C CYS A 56 10.01 15.40 -7.99
N ASP A 57 9.68 16.56 -8.58
CA ASP A 57 8.99 17.62 -7.86
C ASP A 57 7.58 17.20 -7.40
N MET A 58 7.03 17.97 -6.46
CA MET A 58 5.69 17.75 -5.92
C MET A 58 4.60 17.78 -7.01
N GLN A 59 4.81 18.55 -8.08
CA GLN A 59 3.85 18.66 -9.19
C GLN A 59 3.80 17.36 -10.01
N THR A 60 4.95 16.78 -10.30
CA THR A 60 5.12 15.53 -11.03
C THR A 60 4.57 14.36 -10.21
N GLN A 61 4.86 14.33 -8.91
CA GLN A 61 4.27 13.36 -7.99
C GLN A 61 2.75 13.48 -7.94
N ALA A 62 2.22 14.70 -7.82
CA ALA A 62 0.77 14.94 -7.81
C ALA A 62 0.11 14.49 -9.11
N ARG A 63 0.68 14.85 -10.27
CA ARG A 63 0.20 14.41 -11.58
C ARG A 63 0.17 12.89 -11.68
N LEU A 64 1.24 12.21 -11.25
CA LEU A 64 1.30 10.75 -11.32
C LEU A 64 0.23 10.10 -10.43
N CYS A 65 0.02 10.61 -9.22
CA CYS A 65 -1.07 10.15 -8.35
C CYS A 65 -2.44 10.36 -8.97
N ASP A 66 -2.65 11.48 -9.67
CA ASP A 66 -3.91 11.76 -10.35
C ASP A 66 -4.12 10.81 -11.54
N GLU A 67 -3.08 10.47 -12.32
CA GLU A 67 -3.17 9.47 -13.39
C GLU A 67 -3.54 8.07 -12.87
N TYR A 68 -2.93 7.62 -11.77
CA TYR A 68 -3.35 6.38 -11.11
C TYR A 68 -4.79 6.46 -10.59
N THR A 69 -5.18 7.60 -10.02
CA THR A 69 -6.55 7.82 -9.54
C THR A 69 -7.56 7.69 -10.67
N THR A 70 -7.27 8.28 -11.83
CA THR A 70 -8.10 8.13 -13.05
C THR A 70 -8.21 6.67 -13.48
N ASN A 71 -7.10 5.93 -13.45
CA ASN A 71 -7.14 4.48 -13.74
C ASN A 71 -8.03 3.72 -12.73
N LEU A 72 -7.95 4.03 -11.45
CA LEU A 72 -8.75 3.37 -10.41
C LEU A 72 -10.24 3.75 -10.44
N GLN A 73 -10.56 4.95 -10.92
CA GLN A 73 -11.94 5.39 -11.17
C GLN A 73 -12.55 4.73 -12.41
N THR A 74 -11.73 4.18 -13.30
CA THR A 74 -12.20 3.41 -14.44
C THR A 74 -12.68 2.04 -13.97
N LYS A 75 -13.86 1.61 -14.45
CA LYS A 75 -14.39 0.28 -14.14
C LYS A 75 -13.61 -0.77 -14.95
N HIS A 76 -12.86 -1.63 -14.25
CA HIS A 76 -12.13 -2.73 -14.89
C HIS A 76 -12.98 -4.01 -14.92
N PRO A 77 -12.82 -4.88 -15.93
CA PRO A 77 -13.57 -6.13 -16.02
C PRO A 77 -13.14 -7.18 -14.98
N ASN A 78 -11.86 -7.17 -14.56
CA ASN A 78 -11.30 -8.12 -13.61
C ASN A 78 -10.01 -7.58 -12.97
N ARG A 79 -9.47 -8.31 -11.97
CA ARG A 79 -8.24 -7.95 -11.26
C ARG A 79 -7.04 -7.80 -12.18
N ALA A 80 -6.87 -8.69 -13.16
CA ALA A 80 -5.75 -8.65 -14.08
C ALA A 80 -5.75 -7.36 -14.92
N SER A 81 -6.92 -6.96 -15.43
CA SER A 81 -7.09 -5.70 -16.17
C SER A 81 -6.81 -4.47 -15.31
N CYS A 82 -7.27 -4.45 -14.05
CA CYS A 82 -6.98 -3.35 -13.13
C CYS A 82 -5.48 -3.20 -12.87
N ILE A 83 -4.79 -4.32 -12.57
CA ILE A 83 -3.34 -4.35 -12.37
C ILE A 83 -2.60 -3.93 -13.64
N GLN A 84 -3.05 -4.38 -14.81
CA GLN A 84 -2.45 -3.97 -16.08
C GLN A 84 -2.59 -2.46 -16.28
N GLY A 85 -3.75 -1.87 -15.99
CA GLY A 85 -3.92 -0.41 -16.01
C GLY A 85 -2.94 0.33 -15.10
N CYS A 86 -2.68 -0.17 -13.90
CA CYS A 86 -1.63 0.38 -13.03
C CYS A 86 -0.24 0.30 -13.68
N ARG A 87 0.09 -0.82 -14.33
CA ARG A 87 1.39 -0.99 -15.01
C ARG A 87 1.53 -0.09 -16.23
N ASP A 88 0.44 0.14 -16.96
CA ASP A 88 0.43 1.00 -18.14
C ASP A 88 0.66 2.47 -17.75
N VAL A 89 0.14 2.92 -16.60
CA VAL A 89 0.47 4.26 -16.05
C VAL A 89 1.98 4.38 -15.81
N LEU A 90 2.60 3.40 -15.16
CA LEU A 90 4.06 3.39 -14.97
C LEU A 90 4.81 3.38 -16.31
N ALA A 91 4.41 2.51 -17.24
CA ALA A 91 5.08 2.36 -18.53
C ALA A 91 5.04 3.66 -19.35
N ARG A 92 3.86 4.30 -19.45
CA ARG A 92 3.70 5.59 -20.15
C ARG A 92 4.57 6.69 -19.58
N ASN A 93 4.68 6.76 -18.25
CA ASN A 93 5.50 7.79 -17.63
C ASN A 93 7.00 7.45 -17.68
N SER A 94 7.39 6.17 -17.64
CA SER A 94 8.79 5.74 -17.76
C SER A 94 9.43 6.06 -19.10
N ALA A 95 8.63 6.25 -20.16
CA ALA A 95 9.11 6.71 -21.45
C ALA A 95 9.49 8.21 -21.46
N LEU A 96 9.15 8.97 -20.41
CA LEU A 96 9.45 10.40 -20.31
C LEU A 96 10.83 10.59 -19.65
N THR A 97 11.71 11.37 -20.28
CA THR A 97 13.09 11.62 -19.80
C THR A 97 13.14 12.19 -18.37
N MET A 98 12.13 12.98 -17.98
CA MET A 98 11.99 13.57 -16.64
C MET A 98 11.59 12.56 -15.56
N PHE A 99 11.23 11.33 -15.94
CA PHE A 99 10.71 10.33 -15.00
C PHE A 99 11.79 9.51 -14.31
N SER A 100 13.04 9.54 -14.81
CA SER A 100 14.15 8.79 -14.23
C SER A 100 14.33 9.09 -12.73
N SER A 101 14.09 10.33 -12.32
CA SER A 101 14.14 10.77 -10.92
C SER A 101 12.89 10.47 -10.11
N CYS A 102 11.76 10.17 -10.75
CA CYS A 102 10.51 9.76 -10.09
C CYS A 102 10.33 8.25 -10.01
N PHE A 103 11.30 7.46 -10.44
CA PHE A 103 11.13 6.02 -10.61
C PHE A 103 10.73 5.30 -9.30
N HIS A 104 11.34 5.66 -8.17
CA HIS A 104 11.04 5.09 -6.86
C HIS A 104 9.61 5.42 -6.42
N PHE A 105 9.27 6.70 -6.44
CA PHE A 105 7.91 7.18 -6.16
C PHE A 105 6.87 6.47 -7.05
N ALA A 106 7.14 6.37 -8.35
CA ALA A 106 6.22 5.76 -9.29
C ALA A 106 6.04 4.25 -9.09
N THR A 107 7.11 3.54 -8.79
CA THR A 107 7.09 2.11 -8.49
C THR A 107 6.30 1.83 -7.21
N ARG A 108 6.43 2.71 -6.21
CA ARG A 108 5.64 2.66 -4.99
C ARG A 108 4.16 2.92 -5.27
N SER A 109 3.83 3.99 -5.99
CA SER A 109 2.45 4.33 -6.36
C SER A 109 1.78 3.23 -7.17
N ARG A 110 2.51 2.59 -8.10
CA ARG A 110 2.05 1.36 -8.79
C ARG A 110 1.69 0.27 -7.80
N THR A 111 2.56 0.01 -6.82
CA THR A 111 2.35 -1.05 -5.83
C THR A 111 1.09 -0.81 -4.99
N ILE A 112 0.84 0.45 -4.59
CA ILE A 112 -0.39 0.82 -3.87
C ILE A 112 -1.62 0.67 -4.79
N CYS A 113 -1.52 1.04 -6.07
CA CYS A 113 -2.56 0.83 -7.07
C CYS A 113 -2.90 -0.67 -7.23
N GLU A 114 -1.89 -1.54 -7.31
CA GLU A 114 -2.10 -2.98 -7.39
C GLU A 114 -2.74 -3.55 -6.10
N GLN A 115 -2.39 -3.01 -4.92
CA GLN A 115 -3.05 -3.39 -3.66
C GLN A 115 -4.55 -3.05 -3.69
N TYR A 116 -4.91 -1.86 -4.16
CA TYR A 116 -6.31 -1.48 -4.37
C TYR A 116 -7.03 -2.48 -5.28
N CYS A 117 -6.43 -2.81 -6.43
CA CYS A 117 -7.00 -3.76 -7.39
C CYS A 117 -7.26 -5.14 -6.77
N ARG A 118 -6.32 -5.65 -5.96
CA ARG A 118 -6.45 -6.96 -5.29
C ARG A 118 -7.57 -7.00 -4.24
N GLN A 119 -7.92 -5.85 -3.67
CA GLN A 119 -9.00 -5.73 -2.68
C GLN A 119 -10.38 -5.54 -3.32
N HIS A 120 -10.46 -4.95 -4.52
CA HIS A 120 -11.73 -4.56 -5.16
C HIS A 120 -12.19 -5.48 -6.28
N TYR A 121 -11.27 -6.24 -6.87
CA TYR A 121 -11.57 -7.12 -7.99
C TYR A 121 -11.22 -8.58 -7.63
N PRO A 122 -12.10 -9.54 -7.95
CA PRO A 122 -11.81 -10.97 -7.79
C PRO A 122 -10.66 -11.42 -8.69
#